data_AF-A0A961PW31-F1
#
_entry.id   AF-A0A961PW31-F1
#
_cell.length_a   1.000
_cell.length_b   1.000
_cell.length_c   1.000
_cell.angle_alpha   90.00
_cell.angle_beta   90.00
_cell.angle_gamma   90.00
#
_symmetry.space_group_name_H-M   'P 1'
#
loop_
_entity.id
_entity.type
_entity.pdbx_description
1 polymer ?
#
loop_
_entity_poly.entity_id
_entity_poly.type
_entity_poly.pdbx_seq_one_letter_code
_entity_poly.pdbx_strand_id
1 'polypeptide(L)'
;MRLVRAYLRLLGRRRWSVLLVLVIGAILAEPLLGSATPVRLLAALLFVLILGGAVYTGRHTRQSARAMAVLLLLWLATELARLLIPNFVPGAVTLIVTLLVLAAAIWATFAELLGTSDTSPDALMGTMFGYFLIAVAWSYLYAAIAVSDPEAFALGGGANVGVQLRYFSLVTMTTLGYGDIVP
;
A
#
# COMPACT_ATOMS: atom_id res chain seq x y z
N MET A 1 -9.79 -14.01 18.36
CA MET A 1 -8.98 -13.27 19.38
C MET A 1 -7.50 -13.69 19.45
N ARG A 2 -7.12 -14.96 19.26
CA ARG A 2 -5.70 -15.41 19.35
C ARG A 2 -4.79 -14.79 18.27
N LEU A 3 -5.26 -14.68 17.03
CA LEU A 3 -4.49 -14.12 15.91
C LEU A 3 -4.17 -12.64 16.07
N VAL A 4 -5.14 -11.82 16.51
CA VAL A 4 -4.93 -10.38 16.75
C VAL A 4 -3.88 -10.15 17.85
N ARG A 5 -3.95 -10.92 18.95
CA ARG A 5 -2.93 -10.83 20.01
C ARG A 5 -1.55 -11.27 19.52
N ALA A 6 -1.47 -12.29 18.66
CA ALA A 6 -0.21 -12.72 18.08
C ALA A 6 0.39 -11.63 17.17
N TYR A 7 -0.43 -11.02 16.31
CA TYR A 7 -0.03 -9.90 15.47
C TYR A 7 0.49 -8.70 16.28
N LEU A 8 -0.27 -8.27 17.32
CA LEU A 8 0.15 -7.16 18.18
C LEU A 8 1.45 -7.46 18.95
N ARG A 9 1.67 -8.71 19.37
CA ARG A 9 2.94 -9.13 20.00
C ARG A 9 4.11 -9.08 19.03
N LEU A 10 3.90 -9.46 17.77
CA LEU A 10 4.93 -9.39 16.74
C LEU A 10 5.28 -7.94 16.39
N LEU A 11 4.27 -7.08 16.26
CA LEU A 11 4.48 -5.63 16.08
C LEU A 11 5.27 -5.02 17.25
N GLY A 12 5.01 -5.43 18.49
CA GLY A 12 5.77 -4.94 19.65
C GLY A 12 7.25 -5.34 19.66
N ARG A 13 7.66 -6.35 18.88
CA ARG A 13 9.03 -6.87 18.86
C ARG A 13 9.82 -6.56 17.58
N ARG A 14 9.16 -6.63 16.42
CA ARG A 14 9.78 -6.47 15.08
C ARG A 14 8.82 -5.73 14.16
N ARG A 15 8.42 -4.53 14.58
CA ARG A 15 7.37 -3.72 13.96
C ARG A 15 7.54 -3.63 12.45
N TRP A 16 8.71 -3.18 12.02
CA TRP A 16 8.95 -2.84 10.63
C TRP A 16 9.16 -4.08 9.77
N SER A 17 9.83 -5.10 10.31
CA SER A 17 9.98 -6.38 9.64
C SER A 17 8.63 -7.01 9.31
N VAL A 18 7.66 -6.94 10.23
CA VAL A 18 6.29 -7.44 10.02
C VAL A 18 5.59 -6.65 8.92
N LEU A 19 5.64 -5.32 8.98
CA LEU A 19 5.01 -4.45 7.98
C LEU A 19 5.63 -4.64 6.58
N LEU A 20 6.94 -4.84 6.51
CA LEU A 20 7.66 -5.15 5.27
C LEU A 20 7.17 -6.47 4.65
N VAL A 21 7.08 -7.53 5.44
CA VAL A 21 6.58 -8.83 4.95
C VAL A 21 5.13 -8.71 4.47
N LEU A 22 4.30 -7.95 5.18
CA LEU A 22 2.91 -7.73 4.76
C LEU A 22 2.82 -6.95 3.44
N VAL A 23 3.61 -5.88 3.24
CA VAL A 23 3.56 -5.11 1.99
C VAL A 23 4.11 -5.90 0.81
N ILE A 24 5.17 -6.68 1.00
CA ILE A 24 5.68 -7.60 -0.04
C ILE A 24 4.60 -8.64 -0.38
N GLY A 25 3.96 -9.22 0.63
CA GLY A 25 2.83 -10.14 0.43
C GLY A 25 1.68 -9.51 -0.34
N ALA A 26 1.34 -8.24 -0.05
CA ALA A 26 0.28 -7.52 -0.75
C ALA A 26 0.63 -7.23 -2.22
N ILE A 27 1.89 -6.89 -2.51
CA ILE A 27 2.39 -6.67 -3.86
C ILE A 27 2.35 -7.97 -4.67
N LEU A 28 2.76 -9.09 -4.07
CA LEU A 28 2.86 -10.40 -4.73
C LEU A 28 1.55 -11.19 -4.77
N ALA A 29 0.52 -10.81 -4.01
CA ALA A 29 -0.74 -11.55 -3.92
C ALA A 29 -1.38 -11.75 -5.29
N GLU A 30 -1.59 -10.68 -6.05
CA GLU A 30 -2.26 -10.76 -7.35
C GLU A 30 -1.39 -11.38 -8.46
N PRO A 31 -0.08 -11.06 -8.59
CA PRO A 31 0.78 -11.74 -9.55
C PRO A 31 0.88 -13.26 -9.36
N LEU A 32 0.90 -13.73 -8.10
CA LEU A 32 1.11 -15.16 -7.80
C LEU A 32 -0.19 -15.96 -7.75
N LEU A 33 -1.28 -15.34 -7.26
CA LEU A 33 -2.55 -16.04 -7.00
C LEU A 33 -3.65 -15.67 -8.01
N GLY A 34 -3.38 -14.73 -8.93
CA GLY A 34 -4.33 -14.22 -9.90
C GLY A 34 -5.26 -13.14 -9.34
N SER A 35 -6.24 -12.73 -10.14
CA SER A 35 -7.11 -11.58 -9.86
C SER A 35 -8.50 -11.94 -9.32
N ALA A 36 -8.67 -13.17 -8.82
CA ALA A 36 -9.93 -13.66 -8.26
C ALA A 36 -10.36 -12.86 -7.02
N THR A 37 -11.67 -12.76 -6.77
CA THR A 37 -12.24 -12.01 -5.63
C THR A 37 -11.61 -12.35 -4.27
N PRO A 38 -11.34 -13.63 -3.91
CA PRO A 38 -10.67 -13.95 -2.66
C PRO A 38 -9.26 -13.34 -2.54
N VAL A 39 -8.52 -13.24 -3.65
CA VAL A 39 -7.18 -12.63 -3.67
C VAL A 39 -7.27 -11.12 -3.47
N ARG A 40 -8.27 -10.46 -4.07
CA ARG A 40 -8.52 -9.03 -3.85
C ARG A 40 -8.91 -8.74 -2.40
N LEU A 41 -9.74 -9.58 -1.79
CA LEU A 41 -10.08 -9.48 -0.37
C LEU A 41 -8.87 -9.71 0.53
N LEU A 42 -8.01 -10.67 0.18
CA LEU A 42 -6.74 -10.89 0.86
C LEU A 42 -5.84 -9.64 0.77
N ALA A 43 -5.68 -9.06 -0.41
CA ALA A 43 -4.91 -7.84 -0.61
C ALA A 43 -5.48 -6.68 0.23
N ALA A 44 -6.81 -6.48 0.20
CA ALA A 44 -7.46 -5.46 1.02
C ALA A 44 -7.20 -5.68 2.52
N LEU A 45 -7.30 -6.93 3.00
CA LEU A 45 -6.99 -7.28 4.39
C LEU A 45 -5.52 -6.97 4.73
N LEU A 46 -4.58 -7.32 3.86
CA LEU A 46 -3.16 -7.01 4.06
C LEU A 46 -2.93 -5.50 4.14
N PHE A 47 -3.57 -4.71 3.27
CA PHE A 47 -3.52 -3.24 3.34
C PHE A 47 -4.09 -2.69 4.66
N VAL A 48 -5.22 -3.22 5.16
CA VAL A 48 -5.73 -2.84 6.48
C VAL A 48 -4.72 -3.12 7.58
N LEU A 49 -4.06 -4.28 7.55
CA LEU A 49 -3.03 -4.64 8.54
C LEU A 49 -1.79 -3.74 8.41
N ILE A 50 -1.38 -3.39 7.19
CA ILE A 50 -0.24 -2.50 6.95
C ILE A 50 -0.53 -1.10 7.49
N LEU A 51 -1.65 -0.51 7.06
CA LEU A 51 -2.02 0.86 7.38
C LEU A 51 -2.40 0.99 8.86
N GLY A 52 -3.15 0.03 9.40
CA GLY A 52 -3.49 -0.02 10.82
C GLY A 52 -2.26 -0.25 11.70
N GLY A 53 -1.32 -1.09 11.25
CA GLY A 53 -0.05 -1.30 11.94
C GLY A 53 0.80 -0.03 11.97
N ALA A 54 0.92 0.69 10.84
CA ALA A 54 1.65 1.96 10.77
C ALA A 54 1.05 3.03 11.70
N VAL A 55 -0.29 3.12 11.80
CA VAL A 55 -0.98 4.01 12.74
C VAL A 55 -0.73 3.63 14.19
N TYR A 56 -0.76 2.33 14.49
CA TYR A 56 -0.58 1.83 15.85
C TYR A 56 0.84 2.06 16.39
N THR A 57 1.85 1.97 15.51
CA THR A 57 3.26 2.05 15.94
C THR A 57 3.81 3.46 16.00
N GLY A 58 3.17 4.44 15.34
CA GLY A 58 3.65 5.82 15.32
C GLY A 58 3.35 6.60 16.59
N ARG A 59 4.27 7.49 17.00
CA ARG A 59 4.04 8.46 18.07
C ARG A 59 3.09 9.58 17.60
N HIS A 60 1.80 9.30 17.69
CA HIS A 60 0.74 10.17 17.21
C HIS A 60 -0.05 10.82 18.35
N THR A 61 -0.55 12.04 18.13
CA THR A 61 -1.55 12.60 19.02
C THR A 61 -2.85 11.80 18.90
N ARG A 62 -3.69 11.81 19.95
CA ARG A 62 -4.99 11.13 19.89
C ARG A 62 -5.85 11.61 18.72
N GLN A 63 -5.72 12.88 18.32
CA GLN A 63 -6.44 13.44 17.19
C GLN A 63 -5.91 12.92 15.85
N SER A 64 -4.59 12.88 15.64
CA SER A 64 -4.03 12.37 14.39
C SER A 64 -4.28 10.87 14.22
N ALA A 65 -4.17 10.08 15.28
CA ALA A 65 -4.50 8.66 15.26
C ALA A 65 -5.98 8.41 14.89
N ARG A 66 -6.91 9.23 15.43
CA ARG A 66 -8.33 9.16 15.05
C ARG A 66 -8.56 9.54 13.60
N ALA A 67 -7.92 10.61 13.11
CA ALA A 67 -8.03 11.02 11.72
C ALA A 67 -7.55 9.93 10.74
N MET A 68 -6.40 9.31 11.03
CA MET A 68 -5.88 8.20 10.23
C MET A 68 -6.78 6.97 10.29
N ALA A 69 -7.37 6.66 11.45
CA ALA A 69 -8.33 5.56 11.58
C ALA A 69 -9.61 5.82 10.76
N VAL A 70 -10.14 7.04 10.80
CA VAL A 70 -11.30 7.44 9.97
C VAL A 70 -10.95 7.33 8.48
N LEU A 71 -9.76 7.77 8.08
CA LEU A 71 -9.30 7.69 6.70
C LEU A 71 -9.14 6.23 6.24
N LEU A 72 -8.61 5.35 7.09
CA LEU A 72 -8.51 3.92 6.83
C LEU A 72 -9.88 3.26 6.70
N LEU A 73 -10.83 3.63 7.55
CA LEU A 73 -12.22 3.13 7.48
C LEU A 73 -12.91 3.61 6.20
N LEU A 74 -12.70 4.88 5.80
CA LEU A 74 -13.22 5.42 4.56
C LEU A 74 -12.64 4.68 3.36
N TRP A 75 -11.33 4.45 3.35
CA TRP A 75 -10.66 3.66 2.32
C TRP A 75 -11.25 2.24 2.22
N LEU A 76 -11.39 1.56 3.35
CA LEU A 76 -11.96 0.22 3.39
C LEU A 76 -13.41 0.20 2.89
N ALA A 77 -14.21 1.19 3.28
CA ALA A 77 -15.58 1.33 2.81
C ALA A 77 -15.64 1.52 1.28
N THR A 78 -14.78 2.37 0.71
CA THR A 78 -14.71 2.54 -0.74
C THR A 78 -14.27 1.26 -1.46
N GLU A 79 -13.35 0.50 -0.88
CA GLU A 79 -12.85 -0.74 -1.49
C GLU A 79 -13.89 -1.86 -1.46
N LEU A 80 -14.57 -2.04 -0.31
CA LEU A 80 -15.65 -3.01 -0.20
C LEU A 80 -16.85 -2.64 -1.08
N ALA A 81 -17.19 -1.35 -1.17
CA ALA A 81 -18.26 -0.91 -2.05
C ALA A 81 -17.97 -1.24 -3.51
N ARG A 82 -16.73 -1.03 -3.99
CA ARG A 82 -16.33 -1.41 -5.36
C ARG A 82 -16.36 -2.92 -5.61
N LEU A 83 -16.04 -3.73 -4.60
CA LEU A 83 -16.07 -5.19 -4.70
C LEU A 83 -17.50 -5.76 -4.71
N LEU A 84 -18.42 -5.16 -3.95
CA LEU A 84 -19.78 -5.66 -3.78
C LEU A 84 -20.75 -5.10 -4.83
N ILE A 85 -20.57 -3.84 -5.22
CA ILE A 85 -21.50 -3.11 -6.09
C ILE A 85 -20.68 -2.41 -7.19
N PRO A 86 -20.57 -3.01 -8.38
CA PRO A 86 -19.85 -2.40 -9.50
C PRO A 86 -20.37 -0.98 -9.79
N ASN A 87 -19.45 -0.04 -10.03
CA ASN A 87 -19.73 1.37 -10.34
C ASN A 87 -20.42 2.21 -9.23
N PHE A 88 -20.55 1.69 -8.00
CA PHE A 88 -21.16 2.45 -6.89
C PHE A 88 -20.32 3.66 -6.44
N VAL A 89 -19.00 3.51 -6.44
CA VAL A 89 -18.06 4.59 -6.09
C VAL A 89 -17.29 4.99 -7.34
N PRO A 90 -17.24 6.30 -7.71
CA PRO A 90 -16.40 6.76 -8.80
C PRO A 90 -14.93 6.38 -8.58
N GLY A 91 -14.25 5.94 -9.64
CA GLY A 91 -12.84 5.53 -9.57
C GLY A 91 -11.93 6.62 -8.99
N ALA A 92 -12.17 7.88 -9.37
CA ALA A 92 -11.44 9.05 -8.88
C ALA A 92 -11.55 9.23 -7.35
N VAL A 93 -12.74 9.02 -6.77
CA VAL A 93 -12.94 9.13 -5.31
C VAL A 93 -12.09 8.09 -4.60
N THR A 94 -12.11 6.85 -5.07
CA THR A 94 -11.34 5.80 -4.39
C THR A 94 -9.84 5.98 -4.57
N LEU A 95 -9.41 6.45 -5.74
CA LEU A 95 -8.02 6.83 -5.98
C LEU A 95 -7.56 7.89 -4.98
N ILE A 96 -8.31 8.98 -4.83
CA ILE A 96 -7.97 10.07 -3.90
C ILE A 96 -7.87 9.54 -2.47
N VAL A 97 -8.87 8.79 -2.01
CA VAL A 97 -8.87 8.20 -0.65
C VAL A 97 -7.68 7.25 -0.45
N THR A 98 -7.33 6.47 -1.48
CA THR A 98 -6.17 5.56 -1.45
C THR A 98 -4.85 6.34 -1.37
N LEU A 99 -4.68 7.38 -2.17
CA LEU A 99 -3.49 8.22 -2.13
C LEU A 99 -3.36 8.96 -0.80
N LEU A 100 -4.46 9.44 -0.22
CA LEU A 100 -4.46 10.08 1.09
C LEU A 100 -4.05 9.10 2.21
N VAL A 101 -4.58 7.88 2.22
CA VAL A 101 -4.22 6.91 3.25
C VAL A 101 -2.77 6.43 3.11
N LEU A 102 -2.28 6.27 1.88
CA LEU A 102 -0.88 5.98 1.60
C LEU A 102 0.02 7.14 2.02
N ALA A 103 -0.32 8.38 1.69
CA ALA A 103 0.44 9.56 2.10
C ALA A 103 0.50 9.68 3.64
N ALA A 104 -0.61 9.42 4.33
CA ALA A 104 -0.64 9.40 5.79
C ALA A 104 0.27 8.30 6.36
N ALA A 105 0.27 7.10 5.78
CA ALA A 105 1.13 6.00 6.21
C ALA A 105 2.62 6.25 5.92
N ILE A 106 2.94 6.80 4.75
CA ILE A 106 4.31 7.23 4.39
C ILE A 106 4.78 8.28 5.38
N TRP A 107 3.98 9.32 5.61
CA TRP A 107 4.30 10.39 6.55
C TRP A 107 4.54 9.84 7.96
N ALA A 108 3.63 9.01 8.48
CA ALA A 108 3.78 8.39 9.79
C ALA A 108 5.06 7.54 9.89
N THR A 109 5.35 6.77 8.85
CA THR A 109 6.55 5.92 8.78
C THR A 109 7.82 6.76 8.84
N PHE A 110 7.96 7.76 7.98
CA PHE A 110 9.17 8.58 7.93
C PHE A 110 9.28 9.56 9.11
N ALA A 111 8.18 10.10 9.63
CA ALA A 111 8.20 10.93 10.83
C ALA A 111 8.74 10.15 12.05
N GLU A 112 8.36 8.88 12.19
CA GLU A 112 8.88 8.01 13.24
C GLU A 112 10.37 7.68 12.98
N LEU A 113 10.74 7.25 11.77
CA LEU A 113 12.12 6.86 11.45
C LEU A 113 13.11 8.01 11.59
N LEU A 114 12.74 9.22 11.15
CA LEU A 114 13.58 10.42 11.27
C LEU A 114 13.61 10.98 12.70
N GLY A 115 12.55 10.76 13.47
CA GLY A 115 12.45 11.20 14.87
C GLY A 115 13.20 10.31 15.86
N THR A 116 13.60 9.10 15.46
CA THR A 116 14.33 8.15 16.31
C THR A 116 15.76 7.97 15.83
N SER A 117 16.74 8.00 16.74
CA SER A 117 18.13 7.65 16.45
C SER A 117 18.37 6.12 16.48
N ASP A 118 17.35 5.32 16.16
CA ASP A 118 17.42 3.87 16.21
C ASP A 118 18.13 3.33 14.96
N THR A 119 19.30 2.74 15.13
CA THR A 119 20.08 2.10 14.06
C THR A 119 19.88 0.58 14.04
N SER A 120 18.83 0.06 14.67
CA SER A 120 18.54 -1.36 14.69
C SER A 120 18.27 -1.91 13.27
N PRO A 121 18.52 -3.21 13.02
CA PRO A 121 18.12 -3.85 11.78
C PRO A 121 16.63 -3.71 11.48
N ASP A 122 15.78 -3.60 12.51
CA ASP A 122 14.34 -3.36 12.31
C ASP A 122 14.09 -1.94 11.77
N ALA A 123 14.83 -0.93 12.22
CA ALA A 123 14.73 0.42 11.64
C ALA A 123 15.08 0.45 10.14
N LEU A 124 16.09 -0.33 9.72
CA LEU A 124 16.40 -0.53 8.29
C LEU A 124 15.24 -1.21 7.54
N MET A 125 14.59 -2.21 8.12
CA MET A 125 13.37 -2.77 7.52
C MET A 125 12.27 -1.71 7.38
N GLY A 126 12.24 -0.71 8.27
CA GLY A 126 11.28 0.39 8.25
C GLY A 126 11.49 1.32 7.06
N THR A 127 12.75 1.64 6.72
CA THR A 127 13.05 2.45 5.53
C THR A 127 12.68 1.71 4.25
N MET A 128 12.97 0.39 4.18
CA MET A 128 12.54 -0.46 3.06
C MET A 128 11.01 -0.53 2.94
N PHE A 129 10.30 -0.68 4.06
CA PHE A 129 8.85 -0.65 4.10
C PHE A 129 8.29 0.67 3.57
N GLY A 130 8.82 1.81 4.04
CA GLY A 130 8.44 3.14 3.56
C GLY A 130 8.68 3.32 2.07
N TYR A 131 9.79 2.79 1.55
CA TYR A 131 10.08 2.78 0.11
C TYR A 131 9.03 2.00 -0.70
N PHE A 132 8.62 0.83 -0.23
CA PHE A 132 7.54 0.06 -0.88
C PHE A 132 6.19 0.78 -0.84
N LEU A 133 5.86 1.49 0.25
CA LEU A 133 4.64 2.33 0.28
C LEU A 133 4.67 3.42 -0.78
N ILE A 134 5.83 4.07 -0.99
CA ILE A 134 6.01 5.08 -2.03
C ILE A 134 5.84 4.46 -3.42
N ALA A 135 6.40 3.27 -3.67
CA ALA A 135 6.21 2.55 -4.93
C ALA A 135 4.72 2.18 -5.17
N VAL A 136 4.01 1.77 -4.14
CA VAL A 136 2.56 1.54 -4.24
C VAL A 136 1.84 2.85 -4.58
N ALA A 137 2.16 3.97 -3.93
CA ALA A 137 1.53 5.26 -4.21
C ALA A 137 1.75 5.71 -5.67
N TRP A 138 2.97 5.58 -6.19
CA TRP A 138 3.28 5.87 -7.59
C TRP A 138 2.52 4.97 -8.55
N SER A 139 2.37 3.67 -8.24
CA SER A 139 1.57 2.78 -9.09
C SER A 139 0.11 3.24 -9.25
N TYR A 140 -0.48 3.81 -8.20
CA TYR A 140 -1.82 4.40 -8.27
C TYR A 140 -1.85 5.70 -9.08
N LEU A 141 -0.81 6.52 -9.00
CA LEU A 141 -0.68 7.71 -9.84
C LEU A 141 -0.54 7.33 -11.33
N TYR A 142 0.29 6.33 -11.65
CA TYR A 142 0.40 5.82 -13.02
C TYR A 142 -0.91 5.21 -13.50
N ALA A 143 -1.66 4.51 -12.64
CA ALA A 143 -2.98 4.01 -13.00
C ALA A 143 -3.97 5.15 -13.30
N ALA A 144 -3.89 6.27 -12.58
CA ALA A 144 -4.69 7.44 -12.86
C ALA A 144 -4.36 8.07 -14.22
N ILE A 145 -3.07 8.13 -14.55
CA ILE A 145 -2.57 8.61 -15.84
C ILE A 145 -3.08 7.68 -16.96
N ALA A 146 -2.91 6.36 -16.82
CA ALA A 146 -3.35 5.37 -17.80
C ALA A 146 -4.87 5.36 -18.06
N VAL A 147 -5.67 5.74 -17.06
CA VAL A 147 -7.13 5.91 -17.22
C VAL A 147 -7.46 7.20 -17.98
N SER A 148 -6.66 8.24 -17.82
CA SER A 148 -6.88 9.55 -18.45
C SER A 148 -6.35 9.59 -19.89
N ASP A 149 -5.23 8.91 -20.12
CA ASP A 149 -4.58 8.73 -21.40
C ASP A 149 -4.16 7.26 -21.56
N PRO A 150 -4.96 6.45 -22.29
CA PRO A 150 -4.66 5.04 -22.51
C PRO A 150 -3.36 4.78 -23.29
N GLU A 151 -2.81 5.79 -23.99
CA GLU A 151 -1.56 5.68 -24.76
C GLU A 151 -0.33 6.11 -23.95
N ALA A 152 -0.51 6.62 -22.73
CA ALA A 152 0.57 7.09 -21.87
C ALA A 152 1.53 5.99 -21.38
N PHE A 153 1.22 4.71 -21.60
CA PHE A 153 2.14 3.60 -21.29
C PHE A 153 2.01 2.50 -22.34
N ALA A 154 3.14 2.06 -22.88
CA ALA A 154 3.21 0.86 -23.71
C ALA A 154 3.11 -0.40 -22.83
N LEU A 155 1.89 -0.79 -22.47
CA LEU A 155 1.62 -1.97 -21.64
C LEU A 155 1.61 -3.26 -22.46
N GLY A 156 2.16 -4.33 -21.88
CA GLY A 156 2.15 -5.66 -22.48
C GLY A 156 0.77 -6.33 -22.44
N GLY A 157 0.50 -7.20 -23.41
CA GLY A 157 -0.70 -8.04 -23.41
C GLY A 157 -0.64 -9.14 -22.34
N GLY A 158 -1.78 -9.41 -21.67
CA GLY A 158 -1.98 -10.61 -20.84
C GLY A 158 -1.86 -10.43 -19.33
N ALA A 159 -1.14 -9.42 -18.82
CA ALA A 159 -1.08 -9.13 -17.39
C ALA A 159 -2.08 -8.05 -16.96
N ASN A 160 -2.60 -8.12 -15.73
CA ASN A 160 -3.45 -7.07 -15.17
C ASN A 160 -2.70 -5.72 -15.20
N VAL A 161 -3.32 -4.67 -15.77
CA VAL A 161 -2.77 -3.31 -15.85
C VAL A 161 -2.24 -2.82 -14.50
N GLY A 162 -2.96 -3.06 -13.41
CA GLY A 162 -2.52 -2.68 -12.05
C GLY A 162 -1.30 -3.47 -11.56
N VAL A 163 -1.07 -4.68 -12.05
CA VAL A 163 0.18 -5.42 -11.79
C VAL A 163 1.33 -4.82 -12.60
N GLN A 164 1.11 -4.54 -13.89
CA GLN A 164 2.11 -3.94 -14.77
C GLN A 164 2.57 -2.57 -14.28
N LEU A 165 1.64 -1.71 -13.85
CA LEU A 165 1.96 -0.37 -13.35
C LEU A 165 2.63 -0.38 -11.96
N ARG A 166 2.35 -1.39 -11.12
CA ARG A 166 3.13 -1.63 -9.89
C ARG A 166 4.56 -2.05 -10.20
N TYR A 167 4.74 -2.94 -11.16
CA TYR A 167 6.05 -3.35 -11.64
C TYR A 167 6.82 -2.16 -12.25
N PHE A 168 6.19 -1.39 -13.14
CA PHE A 168 6.76 -0.17 -13.71
C PHE A 168 7.23 0.79 -12.61
N SER A 169 6.38 1.04 -11.60
CA SER A 169 6.77 1.89 -10.47
C SER A 169 8.02 1.42 -9.72
N LEU A 170 8.17 0.11 -9.50
CA LEU A 170 9.35 -0.44 -8.83
C LEU A 170 10.60 -0.30 -9.71
N VAL A 171 10.49 -0.60 -11.01
CA VAL A 171 11.61 -0.52 -11.96
C VAL A 171 12.07 0.93 -12.17
N THR A 172 11.13 1.89 -12.20
CA THR A 172 11.47 3.33 -12.25
C THR A 172 12.14 3.80 -10.97
N MET A 173 11.56 3.50 -9.80
CA MET A 173 12.12 3.97 -8.52
C MET A 173 13.46 3.34 -8.18
N THR A 174 13.75 2.14 -8.67
CA THR A 174 15.04 1.47 -8.51
C THR A 174 16.03 1.85 -9.62
N THR A 175 15.65 2.76 -10.52
CA THR A 175 16.44 3.19 -11.68
C THR A 175 16.88 2.04 -12.60
N LEU A 176 16.16 0.93 -12.54
CA LEU A 176 16.50 -0.29 -13.28
C LEU A 176 16.12 -0.17 -14.75
N GLY A 177 14.95 0.42 -15.03
CA GLY A 177 14.52 0.84 -16.36
C GLY A 177 14.64 -0.22 -17.45
N TYR A 178 14.10 -1.43 -17.25
CA TYR A 178 14.23 -2.54 -18.21
C TYR A 178 13.74 -2.22 -19.63
N GLY A 179 12.88 -1.21 -19.81
CA GLY A 179 12.42 -0.74 -21.11
C GLY A 179 11.29 -1.57 -21.72
N ASP A 180 10.72 -2.50 -20.94
CA ASP A 180 9.56 -3.31 -21.31
C ASP A 180 8.22 -2.58 -21.16
N ILE A 181 8.17 -1.54 -20.32
CA ILE A 181 7.10 -0.55 -20.26
C ILE A 181 7.73 0.83 -20.43
N VAL A 182 7.25 1.60 -21.41
CA VAL A 182 7.76 2.94 -21.76
C VAL A 182 6.60 3.94 -21.67
N PRO A 183 6.80 5.12 -21.07
CA PRO A 183 5.82 6.21 -21.05
C PRO A 183 5.66 6.93 -22.39
#